data_AF-A0A558ZTG6-F1
#
_entry.id   AF-A0A558ZTG6-F1
#
_cell.length_a   1.000
_cell.length_b   1.000
_cell.length_c   1.000
_cell.angle_alpha   90.00
_cell.angle_beta   90.00
_cell.angle_gamma   90.00
#
_symmetry.space_group_name_H-M   'P 1'
#
loop_
_entity.id
_entity.type
_entity.pdbx_description
1 polymer ?
#
loop_
_entity_poly.entity_id
_entity_poly.type
_entity_poly.pdbx_seq_one_letter_code
_entity_poly.pdbx_strand_id
1 'polypeptide(L)'
;MKFNPNQRYTRWSIRRLSVGVASVVVASGFFVLVGQPSSVRADVVNQTPAQVVPDATSVSEKSDLPVELLKEAVDTALPSEQADSTPKASLDTTSSPEKVNVADKDQVVAPKEEVQAKPESKKETGDALKPATNPAPTVSGQDREANEAQPATTPAEVQKGVADNTKDTVDVPATYLDKANFPGPFTAGVNQVIPYEFFAGDGMLTRLILKASDKAPWSDNGSAKNPALPPVEKLGKGLYFYEVDLAGTQGKSDKDLLDLLKQNGTQSYKATIKVYGAKDGKDDLSNLVATKDLDVNLNGLTTPAEVQKGVADNTKDTVDVPATYLDKANFPGPFTAGVNQVIPYEFFAGDGMLTRLILKASDKAPWSDNGSAKNPALPPVENLGKGLYFYEVDLAGTQGKSDKDLLDLLKQNGTQSYKATIKVYGAKDGKADLSNLVATKDLDVNVNGLTTPAEVQKGVADNTKDTVDVPATYLDKANFPGPFTAGVNQVIPYEFFAGDGMLTRLILKASDKAPWSDNGSAKNPALPPVEKLGKGLYFYEVDLAGTQGKSDKELLDLLKQNGTQSYKATIKVYGA
;
A
#
# COMPACT_ATOMS: atom_id res chain seq x y z
N MET A 1 -54.61 -1.68 -15.99
CA MET A 1 -55.42 -2.52 -16.90
C MET A 1 -56.67 -2.99 -16.18
N LYS A 2 -57.85 -2.93 -16.82
CA LYS A 2 -59.14 -3.37 -16.24
C LYS A 2 -59.22 -4.91 -16.30
N PHE A 3 -59.52 -5.55 -15.16
CA PHE A 3 -59.72 -7.00 -15.05
C PHE A 3 -61.05 -7.42 -15.68
N ASN A 4 -61.00 -8.45 -16.53
CA ASN A 4 -62.18 -9.10 -17.14
C ASN A 4 -62.65 -10.26 -16.24
N PRO A 5 -63.90 -10.28 -15.73
CA PRO A 5 -64.33 -11.21 -14.68
C PRO A 5 -64.68 -12.64 -15.15
N ASN A 6 -64.46 -13.02 -16.42
CA ASN A 6 -64.96 -14.29 -16.98
C ASN A 6 -63.92 -15.23 -17.60
N GLN A 7 -62.65 -15.19 -17.20
CA GLN A 7 -61.69 -16.26 -17.57
C GLN A 7 -61.57 -17.30 -16.46
N ARG A 8 -62.18 -18.47 -16.69
CA ARG A 8 -61.95 -19.71 -15.94
C ARG A 8 -60.68 -20.40 -16.44
N TYR A 9 -59.52 -19.81 -16.12
CA TYR A 9 -58.28 -20.57 -15.91
C TYR A 9 -57.85 -20.28 -14.49
N THR A 10 -58.09 -21.28 -13.64
CA THR A 10 -58.08 -21.19 -12.18
C THR A 10 -56.65 -21.00 -11.64
N ARG A 11 -56.47 -19.94 -10.85
CA ARG A 11 -55.21 -19.52 -10.22
C ARG A 11 -54.65 -20.61 -9.30
N TRP A 12 -53.33 -20.82 -9.31
CA TRP A 12 -52.65 -21.66 -8.32
C TRP A 12 -52.01 -20.78 -7.25
N SER A 13 -51.98 -21.25 -5.99
CA SER A 13 -51.50 -20.47 -4.85
C SER A 13 -50.31 -21.15 -4.15
N ILE A 14 -49.34 -20.35 -3.71
CA ILE A 14 -48.25 -20.78 -2.84
C ILE A 14 -48.52 -20.22 -1.46
N ARG A 15 -48.52 -21.06 -0.43
CA ARG A 15 -48.62 -20.63 0.97
C ARG A 15 -47.30 -20.84 1.69
N ARG A 16 -46.76 -19.78 2.30
CA ARG A 16 -45.56 -19.84 3.13
C ARG A 16 -45.89 -20.58 4.43
N LEU A 17 -45.09 -21.59 4.77
CA LEU A 17 -45.20 -22.33 6.03
C LEU A 17 -44.26 -21.81 7.11
N SER A 18 -42.99 -21.62 6.79
CA SER A 18 -41.96 -21.20 7.73
C SER A 18 -40.77 -20.56 7.01
N VAL A 19 -39.97 -19.83 7.80
CA VAL A 19 -38.66 -19.31 7.41
C VAL A 19 -37.64 -19.90 8.39
N GLY A 20 -36.68 -20.65 7.87
CA GLY A 20 -35.63 -21.28 8.66
C GLY A 20 -34.25 -20.84 8.20
N VAL A 21 -33.34 -20.64 9.15
CA VAL A 21 -31.91 -20.53 8.85
C VAL A 21 -31.22 -21.79 9.36
N ALA A 22 -30.44 -22.42 8.49
CA ALA A 22 -29.65 -23.59 8.85
C ALA A 22 -28.19 -23.36 8.42
N SER A 23 -27.23 -23.59 9.30
CA SER A 23 -25.83 -23.66 8.90
C SER A 23 -25.61 -25.00 8.20
N VAL A 24 -25.27 -24.99 6.92
CA VAL A 24 -24.93 -26.19 6.16
C VAL A 24 -23.46 -26.07 5.77
N VAL A 25 -22.65 -27.06 6.13
CA VAL A 25 -21.33 -27.24 5.51
C VAL A 25 -21.61 -27.72 4.09
N VAL A 26 -21.54 -26.81 3.12
CA VAL A 26 -21.66 -27.18 1.70
C VAL A 26 -20.39 -27.93 1.33
N ALA A 27 -20.41 -29.25 1.51
CA ALA A 27 -19.42 -30.14 0.91
C ALA A 27 -19.60 -30.02 -0.61
N SER A 28 -18.73 -29.20 -1.21
CA SER A 28 -18.61 -28.96 -2.64
C SER A 28 -18.89 -30.21 -3.48
N GLY A 29 -20.01 -30.19 -4.19
CA GLY A 29 -20.44 -31.24 -5.11
C GLY A 29 -21.14 -30.59 -6.30
N PHE A 30 -20.39 -30.40 -7.39
CA PHE A 30 -20.85 -30.19 -8.76
C PHE A 30 -21.76 -28.97 -9.05
N PHE A 31 -21.14 -27.87 -9.48
CA PHE A 31 -21.79 -26.83 -10.28
C PHE A 31 -21.40 -27.01 -11.74
N VAL A 32 -22.35 -27.42 -12.60
CA VAL A 32 -22.20 -27.26 -14.06
C VAL A 32 -22.68 -25.87 -14.42
N LEU A 33 -21.76 -24.90 -14.35
CA LEU A 33 -21.90 -23.59 -14.99
C LEU A 33 -21.30 -23.71 -16.39
N VAL A 34 -22.15 -23.84 -17.42
CA VAL A 34 -21.72 -23.55 -18.79
C VAL A 34 -21.63 -22.03 -18.92
N GLY A 35 -20.42 -21.50 -18.65
CA GLY A 35 -20.08 -20.08 -18.79
C GLY A 35 -19.01 -19.66 -17.77
N GLN A 36 -17.74 -19.66 -18.19
CA GLN A 36 -16.60 -19.06 -17.48
C GLN A 36 -16.90 -17.59 -17.12
N PRO A 37 -16.45 -17.10 -15.94
CA PRO A 37 -15.03 -16.80 -15.73
C PRO A 37 -14.44 -17.42 -14.46
N SER A 38 -13.13 -17.63 -14.53
CA SER A 38 -12.26 -18.26 -13.56
C SER A 38 -12.30 -17.59 -12.18
N SER A 39 -12.66 -18.35 -11.15
CA SER A 39 -12.26 -18.07 -9.77
C SER A 39 -11.67 -19.35 -9.17
N VAL A 40 -10.34 -19.36 -9.07
CA VAL A 40 -9.58 -20.41 -8.41
C VAL A 40 -9.59 -20.08 -6.92
N ARG A 41 -10.32 -20.87 -6.12
CA ARG A 41 -10.06 -20.99 -4.68
C ARG A 41 -9.09 -22.15 -4.50
N ALA A 42 -7.92 -21.86 -3.95
CA ALA A 42 -7.01 -22.86 -3.40
C ALA A 42 -7.05 -22.70 -1.88
N ASP A 43 -7.73 -23.62 -1.20
CA ASP A 43 -7.37 -23.99 0.17
C ASP A 43 -7.79 -25.45 0.37
N VAL A 44 -6.83 -26.35 0.20
CA VAL A 44 -6.98 -27.77 0.53
C VAL A 44 -6.56 -27.91 1.99
N VAL A 45 -7.55 -27.96 2.89
CA VAL A 45 -7.32 -28.35 4.28
C VAL A 45 -7.23 -29.88 4.32
N ASN A 46 -6.01 -30.40 4.47
CA ASN A 46 -5.78 -31.80 4.77
C ASN A 46 -6.10 -32.06 6.26
N GLN A 47 -7.12 -32.85 6.53
CA GLN A 47 -7.49 -33.27 7.89
C GLN A 47 -6.67 -34.50 8.29
N THR A 48 -5.93 -34.43 9.39
CA THR A 48 -5.54 -35.62 10.17
C THR A 48 -5.47 -35.23 11.65
N PRO A 49 -6.17 -35.95 12.56
CA PRO A 49 -6.16 -35.63 13.98
C PRO A 49 -4.95 -36.28 14.66
N ALA A 50 -4.10 -35.49 15.30
CA ALA A 50 -3.10 -35.98 16.24
C ALA A 50 -3.06 -35.07 17.49
N GLN A 51 -3.29 -35.70 18.63
CA GLN A 51 -3.29 -35.11 19.96
C GLN A 51 -1.89 -35.29 20.58
N VAL A 52 -1.13 -34.21 20.82
CA VAL A 52 0.05 -34.24 21.71
C VAL A 52 0.23 -32.89 22.45
N VAL A 53 0.57 -33.03 23.73
CA VAL A 53 0.80 -32.11 24.87
C VAL A 53 1.87 -31.04 24.61
N PRO A 54 1.87 -29.89 25.33
CA PRO A 54 2.77 -28.77 25.06
C PRO A 54 4.17 -28.99 25.63
N ASP A 55 5.21 -28.58 24.90
CA ASP A 55 6.49 -28.26 25.50
C ASP A 55 7.20 -27.10 24.79
N ALA A 56 8.02 -26.41 25.59
CA ALA A 56 8.54 -25.07 25.39
C ALA A 56 9.79 -24.99 24.51
N THR A 57 10.18 -23.74 24.24
CA THR A 57 11.48 -23.24 23.78
C THR A 57 11.82 -23.41 22.29
N SER A 58 11.55 -22.36 21.51
CA SER A 58 12.45 -21.94 20.44
C SER A 58 12.55 -20.41 20.43
N VAL A 59 13.76 -19.94 20.68
CA VAL A 59 14.20 -18.55 20.64
C VAL A 59 14.21 -18.11 19.18
N SER A 60 13.46 -17.07 18.83
CA SER A 60 13.52 -16.41 17.53
C SER A 60 14.26 -15.09 17.66
N GLU A 61 15.34 -14.95 16.89
CA GLU A 61 16.12 -13.73 16.72
C GLU A 61 15.29 -12.66 16.01
N LYS A 62 14.74 -11.76 16.83
CA LYS A 62 14.77 -10.29 16.71
C LYS A 62 14.95 -9.71 15.28
N SER A 63 13.86 -9.66 14.53
CA SER A 63 13.62 -8.60 13.53
C SER A 63 12.74 -7.54 14.19
N ASP A 64 13.38 -6.63 14.92
CA ASP A 64 12.74 -5.49 15.55
C ASP A 64 12.60 -4.35 14.55
N LEU A 65 11.36 -4.06 14.14
CA LEU A 65 10.93 -2.69 13.82
C LEU A 65 9.52 -2.52 14.41
N PRO A 66 9.27 -1.50 15.25
CA PRO A 66 8.12 -1.50 16.12
C PRO A 66 6.99 -0.63 15.57
N VAL A 67 5.81 -0.89 16.10
CA VAL A 67 4.60 -0.05 16.09
C VAL A 67 4.89 1.44 16.41
N GLU A 68 6.06 1.73 16.99
CA GLU A 68 6.58 3.07 17.31
C GLU A 68 6.86 3.95 16.08
N LEU A 69 7.41 3.43 14.97
CA LEU A 69 7.65 4.26 13.77
C LEU A 69 6.35 4.63 13.03
N LEU A 70 5.36 3.72 13.06
CA LEU A 70 4.02 4.01 12.57
C LEU A 70 3.27 4.99 13.47
N LYS A 71 3.57 5.02 14.78
CA LYS A 71 3.07 6.04 15.71
C LYS A 71 3.79 7.39 15.54
N GLU A 72 5.10 7.39 15.38
CA GLU A 72 5.94 8.60 15.27
C GLU A 72 5.71 9.35 13.94
N ALA A 73 5.44 8.62 12.86
CA ALA A 73 4.98 9.20 11.60
C ALA A 73 3.59 9.85 11.69
N VAL A 74 2.74 9.39 12.61
CA VAL A 74 1.38 9.92 12.85
C VAL A 74 1.41 11.15 13.78
N ASP A 75 2.27 11.17 14.80
CA ASP A 75 2.38 12.30 15.74
C ASP A 75 3.08 13.54 15.13
N THR A 76 3.83 13.40 14.03
CA THR A 76 4.55 14.53 13.39
C THR A 76 3.68 15.35 12.42
N ALA A 77 2.41 14.97 12.21
CA ALA A 77 1.49 15.58 11.25
C ALA A 77 0.51 16.62 11.87
N LEU A 78 0.75 17.13 13.07
CA LEU A 78 -0.05 18.21 13.67
C LEU A 78 0.78 19.45 14.02
N PRO A 79 0.31 20.61 13.56
CA PRO A 79 -0.31 21.54 14.50
C PRO A 79 -1.77 21.78 14.13
N SER A 80 -2.68 21.39 15.03
CA SER A 80 -4.05 21.90 15.03
C SER A 80 -3.99 23.36 15.44
N GLU A 81 -4.23 24.26 14.49
CA GLU A 81 -4.58 25.64 14.83
C GLU A 81 -5.99 25.61 15.41
N GLN A 82 -6.06 25.80 16.73
CA GLN A 82 -7.28 25.86 17.51
C GLN A 82 -7.98 27.20 17.23
N ALA A 83 -8.90 27.22 16.27
CA ALA A 83 -9.81 28.34 16.09
C ALA A 83 -11.02 28.18 17.04
N ASP A 84 -10.94 28.81 18.22
CA ASP A 84 -12.08 29.02 19.10
C ASP A 84 -13.19 29.78 18.35
N SER A 85 -14.32 29.10 18.14
CA SER A 85 -15.55 29.73 17.67
C SER A 85 -16.56 29.75 18.80
N THR A 86 -16.89 30.95 19.30
CA THR A 86 -18.20 31.20 19.91
C THR A 86 -18.85 32.43 19.25
N PRO A 87 -20.19 32.43 19.09
CA PRO A 87 -20.87 33.29 18.13
C PRO A 87 -21.40 34.57 18.77
N LYS A 88 -21.46 35.67 18.00
CA LYS A 88 -22.45 36.72 18.25
C LYS A 88 -22.81 37.50 17.00
N ALA A 89 -24.10 37.81 16.96
CA ALA A 89 -24.87 38.33 15.84
C ALA A 89 -24.70 39.83 15.58
N SER A 90 -25.05 40.18 14.34
CA SER A 90 -25.95 41.27 13.92
C SER A 90 -25.35 42.56 13.35
N LEU A 91 -26.02 42.98 12.25
CA LEU A 91 -26.13 44.31 11.63
C LEU A 91 -24.92 44.78 10.81
N ASP A 92 -25.06 45.47 9.69
CA ASP A 92 -26.11 45.71 8.68
C ASP A 92 -25.43 46.62 7.64
N THR A 93 -25.82 46.56 6.36
CA THR A 93 -25.67 47.64 5.34
C THR A 93 -24.25 48.17 5.04
N THR A 94 -23.75 48.35 3.81
CA THR A 94 -24.36 48.98 2.63
C THR A 94 -23.35 48.93 1.45
N SER A 95 -23.90 49.04 0.24
CA SER A 95 -23.30 49.55 -1.02
C SER A 95 -22.23 48.73 -1.77
N SER A 96 -22.72 47.86 -2.66
CA SER A 96 -22.70 47.94 -4.15
C SER A 96 -21.53 48.56 -4.95
N PRO A 97 -21.38 48.14 -6.23
CA PRO A 97 -20.11 47.96 -6.94
C PRO A 97 -19.97 48.82 -8.22
N GLU A 98 -18.78 48.88 -8.83
CA GLU A 98 -18.48 49.17 -10.26
C GLU A 98 -16.96 49.43 -10.40
N LYS A 99 -16.21 49.22 -11.49
CA LYS A 99 -16.46 48.82 -12.88
C LYS A 99 -15.11 48.45 -13.55
N VAL A 100 -15.25 47.69 -14.62
CA VAL A 100 -14.31 47.26 -15.68
C VAL A 100 -13.75 48.41 -16.53
N ASN A 101 -12.51 48.24 -17.06
CA ASN A 101 -12.01 48.54 -18.45
C ASN A 101 -10.46 48.50 -18.41
N VAL A 102 -9.67 47.72 -19.17
CA VAL A 102 -9.50 47.44 -20.62
C VAL A 102 -9.21 48.67 -21.49
N ALA A 103 -7.94 48.81 -21.94
CA ALA A 103 -7.52 48.92 -23.36
C ALA A 103 -6.15 49.64 -23.55
N ASP A 104 -5.20 48.94 -24.17
CA ASP A 104 -4.33 49.31 -25.32
C ASP A 104 -3.64 50.71 -25.44
N LYS A 105 -2.30 50.77 -25.54
CA LYS A 105 -1.50 50.77 -26.81
C LYS A 105 -0.02 51.20 -26.65
N ASP A 106 0.80 50.59 -27.50
CA ASP A 106 2.21 50.82 -27.89
C ASP A 106 2.90 52.18 -27.62
N GLN A 107 4.17 52.10 -27.19
CA GLN A 107 5.25 52.87 -27.82
C GLN A 107 6.66 52.28 -27.58
N VAL A 108 7.40 52.17 -28.68
CA VAL A 108 8.80 51.78 -28.88
C VAL A 108 9.76 52.86 -28.39
N VAL A 109 10.85 52.54 -27.66
CA VAL A 109 12.22 53.13 -27.80
C VAL A 109 13.27 52.21 -27.10
N ALA A 110 14.42 52.08 -27.75
CA ALA A 110 15.61 51.27 -27.48
C ALA A 110 16.34 51.49 -26.13
N PRO A 111 17.24 50.56 -25.73
CA PRO A 111 17.85 50.48 -24.40
C PRO A 111 19.17 51.27 -24.29
N LYS A 112 19.47 51.77 -23.08
CA LYS A 112 20.79 52.33 -22.74
C LYS A 112 21.65 51.28 -22.04
N GLU A 113 22.83 51.05 -22.63
CA GLU A 113 24.00 50.38 -22.08
C GLU A 113 24.57 51.11 -20.85
N GLU A 114 25.16 50.35 -19.93
CA GLU A 114 26.30 50.80 -19.12
C GLU A 114 27.40 49.73 -19.07
N VAL A 115 28.26 49.83 -20.09
CA VAL A 115 29.74 49.77 -20.09
C VAL A 115 30.46 48.85 -19.10
N GLN A 116 30.97 47.76 -19.68
CA GLN A 116 32.09 46.95 -19.21
C GLN A 116 33.42 47.60 -19.66
N ALA A 117 34.38 47.78 -18.75
CA ALA A 117 35.73 48.26 -19.08
C ALA A 117 36.75 47.11 -19.07
N LYS A 118 37.43 46.94 -20.21
CA LYS A 118 38.65 46.16 -20.49
C LYS A 118 39.89 47.06 -20.22
N PRO A 119 41.13 46.56 -20.07
CA PRO A 119 42.02 46.27 -21.24
C PRO A 119 42.82 44.95 -21.08
N GLU A 120 43.00 44.08 -22.10
CA GLU A 120 44.06 44.06 -23.15
C GLU A 120 45.48 43.80 -22.65
N SER A 121 46.37 42.97 -23.22
CA SER A 121 46.43 42.01 -24.35
C SER A 121 47.82 41.31 -24.24
N LYS A 122 48.03 40.01 -24.50
CA LYS A 122 48.70 39.37 -25.68
C LYS A 122 49.26 38.01 -25.18
N LYS A 123 48.84 36.85 -25.70
CA LYS A 123 49.30 36.10 -26.88
C LYS A 123 50.64 35.36 -26.70
N GLU A 124 50.59 34.04 -26.52
CA GLU A 124 51.42 32.99 -27.16
C GLU A 124 50.79 31.62 -26.82
N THR A 125 50.15 30.97 -27.81
CA THR A 125 50.63 29.82 -28.60
C THR A 125 50.55 28.50 -27.84
N GLY A 126 49.71 27.59 -28.34
CA GLY A 126 49.34 26.35 -27.67
C GLY A 126 50.37 25.24 -27.79
N ASP A 127 50.23 24.26 -26.89
CA ASP A 127 50.62 22.89 -27.14
C ASP A 127 49.76 21.92 -26.31
N ALA A 128 49.64 20.70 -26.80
CA ALA A 128 48.70 19.66 -26.39
C ALA A 128 48.85 19.20 -24.92
N LEU A 129 47.74 19.11 -24.19
CA LEU A 129 47.68 18.49 -22.86
C LEU A 129 47.59 16.94 -22.99
N LYS A 130 48.72 16.28 -22.73
CA LYS A 130 48.80 14.90 -22.21
C LYS A 130 48.69 14.92 -20.67
N PRO A 131 48.23 13.82 -20.04
CA PRO A 131 47.91 13.78 -18.61
C PRO A 131 49.16 13.81 -17.73
N ALA A 132 49.17 14.72 -16.74
CA ALA A 132 50.25 14.85 -15.77
C ALA A 132 50.11 13.80 -14.64
N THR A 133 51.05 12.87 -14.60
CA THR A 133 51.45 12.14 -13.41
C THR A 133 52.10 13.12 -12.42
N ASN A 134 51.58 13.21 -11.19
CA ASN A 134 52.17 14.03 -10.13
C ASN A 134 53.59 13.52 -9.77
N PRO A 135 54.61 14.39 -9.70
CA PRO A 135 55.92 14.02 -9.18
C PRO A 135 55.91 14.03 -7.64
N ALA A 136 56.56 13.04 -7.04
CA ALA A 136 56.84 12.98 -5.61
C ALA A 136 57.80 14.11 -5.17
N PRO A 137 57.59 14.79 -4.02
CA PRO A 137 58.58 15.71 -3.51
C PRO A 137 59.68 14.91 -2.80
N THR A 138 60.92 15.12 -3.23
CA THR A 138 62.11 14.73 -2.47
C THR A 138 62.34 15.79 -1.41
N VAL A 139 62.28 15.44 -0.12
CA VAL A 139 62.60 16.35 0.99
C VAL A 139 63.95 15.96 1.58
N SER A 140 64.94 16.82 1.35
CA SER A 140 66.21 16.87 2.07
C SER A 140 66.00 17.54 3.44
N GLY A 141 66.71 17.08 4.47
CA GLY A 141 66.43 17.36 5.88
C GLY A 141 66.84 18.74 6.43
N GLN A 142 66.61 18.84 7.76
CA GLN A 142 66.68 19.98 8.68
C GLN A 142 65.42 20.88 8.60
N ASP A 143 64.57 21.00 9.63
CA ASP A 143 64.87 21.15 11.06
C ASP A 143 63.99 20.29 11.98
N ARG A 144 64.62 19.73 13.02
CA ARG A 144 63.95 19.23 14.23
C ARG A 144 63.62 20.44 15.10
N GLU A 145 62.44 21.02 14.91
CA GLU A 145 61.81 21.80 15.96
C GLU A 145 60.97 20.87 16.83
N ALA A 146 61.22 20.93 18.13
CA ALA A 146 60.62 20.11 19.16
C ALA A 146 59.10 20.31 19.17
N ASN A 147 58.37 19.35 18.59
CA ASN A 147 56.92 19.28 18.76
C ASN A 147 56.67 18.78 20.18
N GLU A 148 56.06 19.63 21.01
CA GLU A 148 55.48 19.22 22.29
C GLU A 148 54.66 17.94 22.06
N ALA A 149 54.83 16.95 22.94
CA ALA A 149 54.22 15.63 22.81
C ALA A 149 52.69 15.75 22.81
N GLN A 150 52.11 15.91 21.63
CA GLN A 150 50.68 15.82 21.40
C GLN A 150 50.28 14.39 21.82
N PRO A 151 49.31 14.21 22.75
CA PRO A 151 48.94 12.89 23.23
C PRO A 151 48.50 12.05 22.02
N ALA A 152 49.32 11.06 21.66
CA ALA A 152 49.08 10.18 20.54
C ALA A 152 47.96 9.21 20.93
N THR A 153 46.88 9.19 20.14
CA THR A 153 45.78 8.24 20.30
C THR A 153 46.31 6.82 20.31
N THR A 154 46.00 6.07 21.35
CA THR A 154 46.47 4.69 21.53
C THR A 154 45.65 3.70 20.68
N PRO A 155 46.19 2.51 20.35
CA PRO A 155 45.43 1.48 19.63
C PRO A 155 44.13 1.08 20.34
N ALA A 156 44.12 1.09 21.68
CA ALA A 156 42.94 0.78 22.48
C ALA A 156 41.85 1.86 22.36
N GLU A 157 42.22 3.14 22.29
CA GLU A 157 41.27 4.24 22.05
C GLU A 157 40.70 4.16 20.63
N VAL A 158 41.50 3.76 19.64
CA VAL A 158 41.04 3.52 18.27
C VAL A 158 40.03 2.36 18.21
N GLN A 159 40.35 1.22 18.82
CA GLN A 159 39.44 0.08 18.92
C GLN A 159 38.11 0.46 19.57
N LYS A 160 38.19 1.14 20.72
CA LYS A 160 37.01 1.62 21.44
C LYS A 160 36.21 2.60 20.60
N GLY A 161 36.85 3.54 19.92
CA GLY A 161 36.16 4.52 19.09
C GLY A 161 35.48 3.92 17.87
N VAL A 162 36.10 2.93 17.20
CA VAL A 162 35.44 2.18 16.11
C VAL A 162 34.21 1.45 16.64
N ALA A 163 34.30 0.81 17.81
CA ALA A 163 33.15 0.11 18.40
C ALA A 163 32.03 1.07 18.83
N ASP A 164 32.37 2.12 19.57
CA ASP A 164 31.43 2.98 20.28
C ASP A 164 30.82 4.07 19.39
N ASN A 165 31.57 4.61 18.43
CA ASN A 165 31.16 5.80 17.67
C ASN A 165 30.53 5.50 16.31
N THR A 166 30.65 4.27 15.81
CA THR A 166 30.07 3.85 14.52
C THR A 166 28.72 3.16 14.70
N LYS A 167 27.86 3.27 13.70
CA LYS A 167 26.57 2.58 13.62
C LYS A 167 26.77 1.12 13.20
N ASP A 168 25.80 0.28 13.53
CA ASP A 168 25.75 -1.11 13.07
C ASP A 168 25.01 -1.25 11.73
N THR A 169 24.20 -0.24 11.37
CA THR A 169 23.52 -0.14 10.08
C THR A 169 23.46 1.31 9.61
N VAL A 170 23.62 1.53 8.31
CA VAL A 170 23.55 2.83 7.66
C VAL A 170 22.54 2.75 6.52
N ASP A 171 21.47 3.54 6.61
CA ASP A 171 20.58 3.79 5.47
C ASP A 171 21.04 5.05 4.74
N VAL A 172 21.48 4.89 3.49
CA VAL A 172 21.95 5.98 2.64
C VAL A 172 20.77 6.53 1.84
N PRO A 173 20.40 7.81 1.99
CA PRO A 173 19.33 8.43 1.21
C PRO A 173 19.57 8.32 -0.30
N ALA A 174 18.51 8.08 -1.07
CA ALA A 174 18.62 7.91 -2.51
C ALA A 174 19.21 9.12 -3.23
N THR A 175 18.91 10.31 -2.73
CA THR A 175 19.44 11.57 -3.26
C THR A 175 20.96 11.70 -3.10
N TYR A 176 21.57 11.05 -2.12
CA TYR A 176 23.02 11.14 -1.88
C TYR A 176 23.79 10.35 -2.94
N LEU A 177 23.36 9.11 -3.22
CA LEU A 177 23.95 8.29 -4.28
C LEU A 177 23.69 8.89 -5.67
N ASP A 178 22.47 9.38 -5.93
CA ASP A 178 22.11 10.01 -7.20
C ASP A 178 23.00 11.22 -7.52
N LYS A 179 23.17 12.12 -6.55
CA LYS A 179 23.94 13.36 -6.73
C LYS A 179 25.45 13.21 -6.54
N ALA A 180 25.92 12.08 -6.01
CA ALA A 180 27.34 11.79 -5.93
C ALA A 180 27.98 11.86 -7.34
N ASN A 181 29.13 12.49 -7.45
CA ASN A 181 29.83 12.69 -8.71
C ASN A 181 31.28 12.21 -8.63
N PHE A 182 31.88 11.98 -9.80
CA PHE A 182 33.32 11.74 -9.92
C PHE A 182 33.94 12.77 -10.87
N PRO A 183 35.03 13.46 -10.51
CA PRO A 183 35.72 13.35 -9.21
C PRO A 183 34.87 13.92 -8.06
N GLY A 184 34.85 13.21 -6.93
CA GLY A 184 34.06 13.56 -5.74
C GLY A 184 34.31 12.58 -4.59
N PRO A 185 33.88 12.91 -3.35
CA PRO A 185 34.33 12.22 -2.14
C PRO A 185 33.52 10.96 -1.76
N PHE A 186 32.39 10.69 -2.42
CA PHE A 186 31.42 9.68 -1.94
C PHE A 186 32.03 8.31 -1.65
N THR A 187 32.92 7.83 -2.52
CA THR A 187 33.58 6.52 -2.41
C THR A 187 34.96 6.57 -1.72
N ALA A 188 35.38 7.72 -1.20
CA ALA A 188 36.70 7.85 -0.59
C ALA A 188 36.84 6.98 0.67
N GLY A 189 37.95 6.24 0.74
CA GLY A 189 38.20 5.27 1.82
C GLY A 189 37.34 4.01 1.78
N VAL A 190 36.55 3.80 0.71
CA VAL A 190 35.82 2.55 0.46
C VAL A 190 36.64 1.70 -0.51
N ASN A 191 36.96 0.47 -0.11
CA ASN A 191 37.90 -0.42 -0.80
C ASN A 191 39.28 0.22 -1.08
N GLN A 192 39.65 1.21 -0.28
CA GLN A 192 40.88 1.99 -0.41
C GLN A 192 41.41 2.31 0.98
N VAL A 193 42.71 2.06 1.18
CA VAL A 193 43.39 2.39 2.43
C VAL A 193 43.86 3.84 2.37
N ILE A 194 43.31 4.70 3.23
CA ILE A 194 43.68 6.12 3.32
C ILE A 194 43.94 6.54 4.79
N PRO A 195 44.63 7.67 5.06
CA PRO A 195 44.88 8.12 6.43
C PRO A 195 43.59 8.33 7.23
N TYR A 196 43.60 7.88 8.50
CA TYR A 196 42.39 7.85 9.34
C TYR A 196 41.88 9.23 9.74
N GLU A 197 42.72 10.26 9.68
CA GLU A 197 42.29 11.65 9.84
C GLU A 197 41.33 12.15 8.76
N PHE A 198 41.23 11.47 7.62
CA PHE A 198 40.27 11.79 6.56
C PHE A 198 38.96 11.00 6.67
N PHE A 199 38.82 10.14 7.68
CA PHE A 199 37.58 9.43 7.91
C PHE A 199 36.42 10.41 8.09
N ALA A 200 35.27 10.08 7.47
CA ALA A 200 34.04 10.87 7.62
C ALA A 200 34.14 12.34 7.20
N GLY A 201 34.95 12.62 6.16
CA GLY A 201 34.93 13.90 5.45
C GLY A 201 33.58 14.21 4.79
N ASP A 202 33.41 15.47 4.36
CA ASP A 202 32.16 15.95 3.78
C ASP A 202 31.80 15.21 2.48
N GLY A 203 30.54 14.78 2.38
CA GLY A 203 30.04 14.02 1.23
C GLY A 203 30.56 12.58 1.09
N MET A 204 31.32 12.05 2.06
CA MET A 204 31.83 10.67 2.04
C MET A 204 30.78 9.68 2.59
N LEU A 205 30.66 8.49 2.01
CA LEU A 205 29.85 7.40 2.57
C LEU A 205 30.26 7.07 4.02
N THR A 206 31.56 7.12 4.31
CA THR A 206 32.12 6.88 5.64
C THR A 206 31.64 7.88 6.69
N ARG A 207 31.16 9.06 6.28
CA ARG A 207 30.56 10.03 7.21
C ARG A 207 29.28 9.48 7.83
N LEU A 208 28.45 8.83 7.02
CA LEU A 208 27.16 8.28 7.44
C LEU A 208 27.30 7.10 8.43
N ILE A 209 28.48 6.47 8.44
CA ILE A 209 28.84 5.39 9.37
C ILE A 209 28.91 5.87 10.82
N LEU A 210 29.26 7.14 11.07
CA LEU A 210 29.36 7.64 12.45
C LEU A 210 28.00 7.98 13.04
N LYS A 211 27.79 7.67 14.32
CA LYS A 211 26.59 8.10 15.09
C LYS A 211 26.44 9.62 15.13
N ALA A 212 27.56 10.36 15.13
CA ALA A 212 27.55 11.82 15.09
C ALA A 212 26.97 12.40 13.78
N SER A 213 26.85 11.60 12.72
CA SER A 213 26.36 12.07 11.41
C SER A 213 24.89 12.49 11.41
N ASP A 214 24.07 11.95 12.32
CA ASP A 214 22.62 12.21 12.36
C ASP A 214 22.28 13.69 12.60
N LYS A 215 23.22 14.45 13.16
CA LYS A 215 23.07 15.88 13.44
C LYS A 215 24.04 16.74 12.62
N ALA A 216 24.84 16.13 11.77
CA ALA A 216 25.87 16.81 11.03
C ALA A 216 25.34 17.31 9.68
N PRO A 217 25.80 18.46 9.18
CA PRO A 217 25.49 18.88 7.82
C PRO A 217 26.06 17.89 6.81
N TRP A 218 25.38 17.79 5.67
CA TRP A 218 25.75 16.95 4.54
C TRP A 218 25.97 17.80 3.28
N SER A 219 26.87 17.35 2.41
CA SER A 219 27.09 17.90 1.08
C SER A 219 27.11 16.77 0.06
N ASP A 220 26.24 16.84 -0.95
CA ASP A 220 26.07 15.78 -1.95
C ASP A 220 27.37 15.43 -2.73
N ASN A 221 28.28 16.40 -2.86
CA ASN A 221 29.55 16.26 -3.58
C ASN A 221 30.76 16.82 -2.80
N GLY A 222 30.63 17.04 -1.48
CA GLY A 222 31.67 17.67 -0.64
C GLY A 222 31.98 19.15 -0.94
N SER A 223 31.22 19.82 -1.80
CA SER A 223 31.46 21.24 -2.13
C SER A 223 31.17 22.20 -0.99
N ALA A 224 30.32 21.82 -0.02
CA ALA A 224 30.06 22.64 1.17
C ALA A 224 31.26 22.71 2.13
N LYS A 225 32.23 21.80 2.01
CA LYS A 225 33.44 21.73 2.84
C LYS A 225 33.13 21.71 4.34
N ASN A 226 32.09 20.97 4.73
CA ASN A 226 31.79 20.76 6.13
C ASN A 226 33.01 20.13 6.85
N PRO A 227 33.28 20.47 8.11
CA PRO A 227 34.35 19.82 8.87
C PRO A 227 34.17 18.29 8.91
N ALA A 228 35.28 17.56 8.82
CA ALA A 228 35.28 16.10 9.00
C ALA A 228 34.82 15.76 10.42
N LEU A 229 34.06 14.68 10.55
CA LEU A 229 33.65 14.18 11.86
C LEU A 229 34.77 13.26 12.39
N PRO A 230 35.43 13.62 13.51
CA PRO A 230 36.51 12.79 14.02
C PRO A 230 35.93 11.44 14.49
N PRO A 231 36.45 10.29 14.01
CA PRO A 231 35.97 8.99 14.45
C PRO A 231 36.37 8.69 15.90
N VAL A 232 37.48 9.28 16.35
CA VAL A 232 38.01 9.19 17.72
C VAL A 232 38.53 10.55 18.17
N GLU A 233 38.48 10.81 19.47
CA GLU A 233 38.98 12.07 20.02
C GLU A 233 40.51 12.16 19.87
N LYS A 234 41.00 13.38 19.55
CA LYS A 234 42.43 13.71 19.46
C LYS A 234 43.23 12.78 18.53
N LEU A 235 42.63 12.33 17.42
CA LEU A 235 43.31 11.50 16.42
C LEU A 235 44.61 12.16 15.94
N GLY A 236 45.75 11.53 16.23
CA GLY A 236 47.06 11.98 15.74
C GLY A 236 47.20 11.73 14.23
N LYS A 237 47.77 12.70 13.51
CA LYS A 237 47.96 12.63 12.05
C LYS A 237 48.95 11.53 11.66
N GLY A 238 48.65 10.76 10.63
CA GLY A 238 49.54 9.73 10.07
C GLY A 238 49.85 8.55 11.01
N LEU A 239 49.13 8.40 12.12
CA LEU A 239 49.31 7.28 13.05
C LEU A 239 48.53 6.03 12.66
N TYR A 240 47.40 6.22 11.99
CA TYR A 240 46.50 5.14 11.60
C TYR A 240 45.96 5.37 10.19
N PHE A 241 45.64 4.27 9.52
CA PHE A 241 45.03 4.23 8.20
C PHE A 241 43.78 3.38 8.26
N TYR A 242 42.83 3.60 7.36
CA TYR A 242 41.61 2.82 7.33
C TYR A 242 41.18 2.47 5.92
N GLU A 243 40.40 1.40 5.82
CA GLU A 243 39.50 1.13 4.70
C GLU A 243 38.12 0.73 5.22
N VAL A 244 37.10 1.00 4.42
CA VAL A 244 35.79 0.36 4.54
C VAL A 244 35.64 -0.59 3.37
N ASP A 245 35.80 -1.88 3.65
CA ASP A 245 35.66 -2.95 2.67
C ASP A 245 34.17 -3.21 2.43
N LEU A 246 33.68 -3.02 1.20
CA LEU A 246 32.29 -3.19 0.84
C LEU A 246 32.12 -4.48 0.04
N ALA A 247 31.53 -5.51 0.66
CA ALA A 247 31.45 -6.84 0.07
C ALA A 247 30.67 -6.86 -1.27
N GLY A 248 31.04 -7.76 -2.18
CA GLY A 248 30.35 -7.91 -3.47
C GLY A 248 30.68 -6.84 -4.52
N THR A 249 31.56 -5.88 -4.20
CA THR A 249 32.03 -4.83 -5.14
C THR A 249 33.26 -5.23 -5.95
N GLN A 250 33.81 -6.44 -5.72
CA GLN A 250 35.02 -6.95 -6.37
C GLN A 250 36.25 -6.05 -6.16
N GLY A 251 36.31 -5.32 -5.05
CA GLY A 251 37.42 -4.40 -4.74
C GLY A 251 37.48 -3.16 -5.64
N LYS A 252 36.41 -2.86 -6.39
CA LYS A 252 36.34 -1.63 -7.19
C LYS A 252 36.43 -0.41 -6.27
N SER A 253 37.09 0.64 -6.75
CA SER A 253 37.28 1.90 -6.05
C SER A 253 36.90 3.08 -6.94
N ASP A 254 36.84 4.28 -6.35
CA ASP A 254 36.65 5.54 -7.08
C ASP A 254 35.46 5.53 -8.04
N LYS A 255 35.69 5.94 -9.30
CA LYS A 255 34.66 6.03 -10.33
C LYS A 255 33.99 4.68 -10.60
N ASP A 256 34.77 3.60 -10.68
CA ASP A 256 34.25 2.27 -11.00
C ASP A 256 33.34 1.75 -9.88
N LEU A 257 33.66 2.08 -8.63
CA LEU A 257 32.78 1.79 -7.51
C LEU A 257 31.52 2.64 -7.59
N LEU A 258 31.63 3.96 -7.79
CA LEU A 258 30.47 4.85 -7.86
C LEU A 258 29.50 4.43 -8.98
N ASP A 259 30.02 4.11 -10.17
CA ASP A 259 29.24 3.64 -11.30
C ASP A 259 28.52 2.32 -10.97
N LEU A 260 29.21 1.37 -10.32
CA LEU A 260 28.61 0.10 -9.86
C LEU A 260 27.47 0.36 -8.86
N LEU A 261 27.68 1.22 -7.87
CA LEU A 261 26.68 1.51 -6.84
C LEU A 261 25.44 2.17 -7.47
N LYS A 262 25.63 3.14 -8.39
CA LYS A 262 24.52 3.76 -9.14
C LYS A 262 23.78 2.78 -10.03
N GLN A 263 24.50 1.86 -10.68
CA GLN A 263 23.91 0.83 -11.53
C GLN A 263 23.06 -0.15 -10.70
N ASN A 264 23.54 -0.54 -9.52
CA ASN A 264 22.83 -1.47 -8.65
C ASN A 264 21.61 -0.81 -7.97
N GLY A 265 21.64 0.50 -7.75
CA GLY A 265 20.50 1.24 -7.18
C GLY A 265 20.19 0.84 -5.74
N THR A 266 18.97 0.37 -5.47
CA THR A 266 18.55 -0.08 -4.14
C THR A 266 19.18 -1.43 -3.82
N GLN A 267 20.18 -1.46 -2.95
CA GLN A 267 20.92 -2.67 -2.61
C GLN A 267 21.56 -2.56 -1.22
N SER A 268 21.53 -3.64 -0.46
CA SER A 268 22.26 -3.76 0.81
C SER A 268 23.61 -4.44 0.61
N TYR A 269 24.62 -3.95 1.32
CA TYR A 269 25.98 -4.45 1.33
C TYR A 269 26.44 -4.70 2.76
N LYS A 270 27.13 -5.82 2.98
CA LYS A 270 27.94 -6.02 4.18
C LYS A 270 29.22 -5.19 4.03
N ALA A 271 29.55 -4.42 5.05
CA ALA A 271 30.77 -3.62 5.10
C ALA A 271 31.62 -4.00 6.31
N THR A 272 32.93 -3.91 6.17
CA THR A 272 33.88 -4.10 7.27
C THR A 272 34.81 -2.90 7.34
N ILE A 273 34.74 -2.16 8.44
CA ILE A 273 35.72 -1.12 8.78
C ILE A 273 36.98 -1.82 9.24
N LYS A 274 38.13 -1.50 8.65
CA LYS A 274 39.44 -1.97 9.11
C LYS A 274 40.32 -0.77 9.37
N VAL A 275 40.96 -0.73 10.53
CA VAL A 275 41.93 0.31 10.90
C VAL A 275 43.27 -0.34 11.16
N TYR A 276 44.30 0.21 10.53
CA TYR A 276 45.68 -0.26 10.56
C TYR A 276 46.57 0.76 11.26
N GLY A 277 47.62 0.28 11.92
CA GLY A 277 48.70 1.14 12.40
C GLY A 277 49.57 1.64 11.25
N ALA A 278 50.43 2.62 11.53
CA ALA A 278 51.41 3.12 10.59
C ALA A 278 52.81 2.53 10.81
N LYS A 279 53.56 2.32 9.72
CA LYS A 279 54.98 1.99 9.72
C LYS A 279 55.69 2.89 8.71
N ASP A 280 56.73 3.60 9.16
CA ASP A 280 57.48 4.57 8.34
C ASP A 280 56.60 5.64 7.67
N GLY A 281 55.51 6.05 8.34
CA GLY A 281 54.56 7.04 7.84
C GLY A 281 53.59 6.54 6.75
N LYS A 282 53.53 5.22 6.54
CA LYS A 282 52.61 4.54 5.61
C LYS A 282 51.75 3.53 6.35
N ASP A 283 50.70 3.04 5.70
CA ASP A 283 49.85 1.97 6.22
C ASP A 283 50.65 0.68 6.46
N ASP A 284 50.44 0.04 7.61
CA ASP A 284 50.95 -1.29 7.93
C ASP A 284 49.79 -2.28 7.95
N LEU A 285 49.50 -2.88 6.79
CA LEU A 285 48.43 -3.88 6.64
C LEU A 285 48.62 -5.14 7.50
N SER A 286 49.83 -5.36 8.05
CA SER A 286 50.08 -6.46 9.00
C SER A 286 49.69 -6.10 10.43
N ASN A 287 49.52 -4.82 10.73
CA ASN A 287 49.14 -4.30 12.04
C ASN A 287 47.67 -3.85 12.04
N LEU A 288 46.74 -4.81 11.98
CA LEU A 288 45.31 -4.55 12.13
C LEU A 288 45.00 -4.16 13.58
N VAL A 289 44.61 -2.91 13.78
CA VAL A 289 44.31 -2.32 15.09
C VAL A 289 42.86 -2.55 15.48
N ALA A 290 41.92 -2.29 14.57
CA ALA A 290 40.49 -2.43 14.85
C ALA A 290 39.75 -2.97 13.63
N THR A 291 38.67 -3.69 13.89
CA THR A 291 37.74 -4.17 12.86
C THR A 291 36.31 -4.09 13.38
N LYS A 292 35.37 -3.75 12.51
CA LYS A 292 33.93 -3.80 12.82
C LYS A 292 33.10 -4.02 11.57
N ASP A 293 32.17 -4.95 11.66
CA ASP A 293 31.19 -5.20 10.61
C ASP A 293 29.95 -4.32 10.80
N LEU A 294 29.35 -3.90 9.68
CA LEU A 294 28.09 -3.17 9.63
C LEU A 294 27.35 -3.45 8.33
N ASP A 295 26.09 -3.04 8.30
CA ASP A 295 25.25 -3.08 7.09
C ASP A 295 25.13 -1.69 6.46
N VAL A 296 25.34 -1.60 5.15
CA VAL A 296 25.11 -0.38 4.36
C VAL A 296 23.98 -0.61 3.37
N ASN A 297 22.87 0.07 3.59
CA ASN A 297 21.68 0.02 2.74
C ASN A 297 21.68 1.23 1.80
N LEU A 298 21.99 1.00 0.52
CA LEU A 298 21.84 2.03 -0.50
C LEU A 298 20.40 2.03 -1.00
N ASN A 299 19.79 3.21 -1.05
CA ASN A 299 18.48 3.40 -1.66
C ASN A 299 18.68 3.97 -3.08
N GLY A 300 18.05 3.38 -4.07
CA GLY A 300 18.04 3.87 -5.45
C GLY A 300 17.01 4.98 -5.65
N LEU A 301 17.20 5.78 -6.69
CA LEU A 301 16.22 6.79 -7.07
C LEU A 301 15.06 6.13 -7.83
N THR A 302 13.83 6.35 -7.38
CA THR A 302 12.63 6.05 -8.16
C THR A 302 12.10 7.35 -8.74
N THR A 303 11.87 7.39 -10.05
CA THR A 303 11.44 8.60 -10.74
C THR A 303 9.92 8.81 -10.65
N PRO A 304 9.42 10.06 -10.77
CA PRO A 304 7.99 10.34 -10.80
C PRO A 304 7.25 9.56 -11.90
N ALA A 305 7.90 9.34 -13.05
CA ALA A 305 7.34 8.59 -14.17
C ALA A 305 7.14 7.10 -13.84
N GLU A 306 8.09 6.48 -13.13
CA GLU A 306 7.96 5.09 -12.66
C GLU A 306 6.84 4.96 -11.63
N VAL A 307 6.70 5.95 -10.74
CA VAL A 307 5.59 6.00 -9.78
C VAL A 307 4.24 6.11 -10.47
N GLN A 308 4.08 7.05 -11.41
CA GLN A 308 2.85 7.20 -12.20
C GLN A 308 2.49 5.91 -12.92
N LYS A 309 3.47 5.29 -13.59
CA LYS A 309 3.30 4.02 -14.28
C LYS A 309 2.92 2.89 -13.32
N GLY A 310 3.58 2.77 -12.17
CA GLY A 310 3.28 1.73 -11.18
C GLY A 310 1.88 1.88 -10.59
N VAL A 311 1.45 3.10 -10.25
CA VAL A 311 0.08 3.37 -9.79
C VAL A 311 -0.94 2.97 -10.86
N ALA A 312 -0.71 3.34 -12.13
CA ALA A 312 -1.62 2.99 -13.22
C ALA A 312 -1.67 1.47 -13.48
N ASP A 313 -0.51 0.83 -13.63
CA ASP A 313 -0.37 -0.54 -14.11
C ASP A 313 -0.65 -1.59 -13.03
N ASN A 314 -0.34 -1.31 -11.75
CA ASN A 314 -0.33 -2.33 -10.69
C ASN A 314 -1.55 -2.30 -9.76
N THR A 315 -2.39 -1.26 -9.83
CA THR A 315 -3.61 -1.14 -9.01
C THR A 315 -4.85 -1.60 -9.76
N LYS A 316 -5.84 -2.11 -9.03
CA LYS A 316 -7.15 -2.51 -9.55
C LYS A 316 -8.04 -1.28 -9.74
N ASP A 317 -9.02 -1.40 -10.62
CA ASP A 317 -10.07 -0.38 -10.80
C ASP A 317 -11.26 -0.61 -9.84
N THR A 318 -11.40 -1.83 -9.33
CA THR A 318 -12.40 -2.18 -8.31
C THR A 318 -11.82 -3.20 -7.33
N VAL A 319 -12.14 -3.02 -6.05
CA VAL A 319 -11.72 -3.89 -4.95
C VAL A 319 -12.95 -4.36 -4.20
N ASP A 320 -13.12 -5.67 -4.05
CA ASP A 320 -14.09 -6.25 -3.13
C ASP A 320 -13.38 -6.62 -1.83
N VAL A 321 -13.74 -5.96 -0.73
CA VAL A 321 -13.22 -6.24 0.61
C VAL A 321 -14.09 -7.30 1.27
N PRO A 322 -13.56 -8.48 1.61
CA PRO A 322 -14.32 -9.53 2.28
C PRO A 322 -14.88 -9.08 3.63
N ALA A 323 -16.10 -9.50 3.96
CA ALA A 323 -16.74 -9.18 5.23
C ALA A 323 -15.97 -9.70 6.45
N THR A 324 -15.31 -10.86 6.28
CA THR A 324 -14.46 -11.45 7.32
C THR A 324 -13.24 -10.59 7.63
N TYR A 325 -12.70 -9.83 6.65
CA TYR A 325 -11.54 -8.97 6.88
C TYR A 325 -11.95 -7.75 7.69
N LEU A 326 -13.07 -7.11 7.32
CA LEU A 326 -13.60 -5.97 8.10
C LEU A 326 -14.01 -6.39 9.51
N ASP A 327 -14.66 -7.55 9.68
CA ASP A 327 -15.10 -8.05 10.98
C ASP A 327 -13.92 -8.25 11.94
N LYS A 328 -12.89 -8.94 11.47
CA LYS A 328 -11.70 -9.27 12.26
C LYS A 328 -10.71 -8.12 12.40
N ALA A 329 -10.81 -7.09 11.56
CA ALA A 329 -10.03 -5.87 11.72
C ALA A 329 -10.28 -5.27 13.10
N ASN A 330 -9.21 -4.95 13.81
CA ASN A 330 -9.23 -4.39 15.15
C ASN A 330 -8.44 -3.08 15.21
N PHE A 331 -8.71 -2.30 16.24
CA PHE A 331 -7.92 -1.13 16.58
C PHE A 331 -7.34 -1.30 18.00
N PRO A 332 -6.03 -1.09 18.22
CA PRO A 332 -5.02 -0.71 17.22
C PRO A 332 -4.74 -1.85 16.22
N GLY A 333 -4.63 -1.50 14.94
CA GLY A 333 -4.39 -2.45 13.83
C GLY A 333 -4.26 -1.72 12.49
N PRO A 334 -3.75 -2.39 11.44
CA PRO A 334 -3.31 -1.72 10.21
C PRO A 334 -4.41 -1.48 9.18
N PHE A 335 -5.63 -2.01 9.38
CA PHE A 335 -6.66 -2.06 8.33
C PHE A 335 -6.93 -0.72 7.63
N THR A 336 -6.97 0.37 8.39
CA THR A 336 -7.26 1.73 7.89
C THR A 336 -6.00 2.57 7.62
N ALA A 337 -4.80 2.01 7.77
CA ALA A 337 -3.56 2.76 7.59
C ALA A 337 -3.37 3.25 6.14
N GLY A 338 -3.02 4.53 5.99
CA GLY A 338 -2.91 5.21 4.70
C GLY A 338 -4.24 5.50 4.02
N VAL A 339 -5.38 5.28 4.68
CA VAL A 339 -6.70 5.70 4.19
C VAL A 339 -7.09 7.00 4.89
N ASN A 340 -7.34 8.06 4.12
CA ASN A 340 -7.52 9.44 4.60
C ASN A 340 -6.34 9.94 5.47
N GLN A 341 -5.15 9.37 5.26
CA GLN A 341 -3.91 9.70 5.97
C GLN A 341 -2.76 9.69 4.98
N VAL A 342 -1.89 10.69 5.05
CA VAL A 342 -0.67 10.76 4.24
C VAL A 342 0.47 10.09 4.99
N ILE A 343 0.97 8.96 4.47
CA ILE A 343 2.08 8.20 5.08
C ILE A 343 3.17 7.88 4.04
N PRO A 344 4.39 7.50 4.45
CA PRO A 344 5.47 7.15 3.51
C PRO A 344 5.07 6.02 2.55
N TYR A 345 5.43 6.14 1.28
CA TYR A 345 4.97 5.25 0.22
C TYR A 345 5.56 3.84 0.29
N GLU A 346 6.70 3.67 0.96
CA GLU A 346 7.29 2.37 1.28
C GLU A 346 6.40 1.50 2.19
N PHE A 347 5.43 2.09 2.89
CA PHE A 347 4.45 1.34 3.70
C PHE A 347 3.16 0.99 2.96
N PHE A 348 3.04 1.36 1.68
CA PHE A 348 1.87 1.02 0.88
C PHE A 348 1.67 -0.50 0.84
N ALA A 349 0.41 -0.93 0.97
CA ALA A 349 0.03 -2.34 0.89
C ALA A 349 0.76 -3.27 1.88
N GLY A 350 1.07 -2.76 3.08
CA GLY A 350 1.48 -3.56 4.22
C GLY A 350 0.46 -4.62 4.64
N ASP A 351 0.89 -5.55 5.48
CA ASP A 351 0.07 -6.69 5.90
C ASP A 351 -1.20 -6.26 6.65
N GLY A 352 -2.34 -6.82 6.27
CA GLY A 352 -3.66 -6.50 6.85
C GLY A 352 -4.23 -5.12 6.54
N MET A 353 -3.59 -4.31 5.68
CA MET A 353 -4.09 -3.00 5.27
C MET A 353 -5.14 -3.11 4.15
N LEU A 354 -6.16 -2.25 4.15
CA LEU A 354 -7.09 -2.09 3.02
C LEU A 354 -6.34 -1.81 1.71
N THR A 355 -5.28 -0.99 1.79
CA THR A 355 -4.45 -0.60 0.63
C THR A 355 -3.74 -1.79 -0.01
N ARG A 356 -3.54 -2.90 0.72
CA ARG A 356 -3.01 -4.14 0.16
C ARG A 356 -3.94 -4.74 -0.88
N LEU A 357 -5.25 -4.70 -0.63
CA LEU A 357 -6.27 -5.25 -1.52
C LEU A 357 -6.42 -4.48 -2.83
N ILE A 358 -5.92 -3.23 -2.87
CA ILE A 358 -5.94 -2.36 -4.05
C ILE A 358 -5.00 -2.88 -5.15
N LEU A 359 -3.94 -3.60 -4.80
CA LEU A 359 -2.97 -4.07 -5.79
C LEU A 359 -3.45 -5.33 -6.52
N LYS A 360 -3.14 -5.43 -7.81
CA LYS A 360 -3.33 -6.65 -8.61
C LYS A 360 -2.56 -7.84 -8.05
N ALA A 361 -1.37 -7.59 -7.49
CA ALA A 361 -0.55 -8.61 -6.84
C ALA A 361 -1.19 -9.22 -5.59
N SER A 362 -2.17 -8.54 -4.98
CA SER A 362 -2.81 -8.99 -3.73
C SER A 362 -3.54 -10.32 -3.89
N ASP A 363 -4.01 -10.66 -5.09
CA ASP A 363 -4.81 -11.87 -5.35
C ASP A 363 -4.04 -13.17 -5.09
N LYS A 364 -2.71 -13.09 -5.06
CA LYS A 364 -1.81 -14.23 -4.79
C LYS A 364 -1.03 -14.08 -3.49
N ALA A 365 -1.20 -12.95 -2.80
CA ALA A 365 -0.42 -12.63 -1.63
C ALA A 365 -1.10 -13.17 -0.37
N PRO A 366 -0.34 -13.59 0.65
CA PRO A 366 -0.91 -13.92 1.94
C PRO A 366 -1.58 -12.68 2.57
N TRP A 367 -2.58 -12.95 3.40
CA TRP A 367 -3.35 -11.97 4.14
C TRP A 367 -3.26 -12.23 5.66
N SER A 368 -3.20 -11.17 6.45
CA SER A 368 -3.36 -11.21 7.91
C SER A 368 -4.47 -10.27 8.32
N ASP A 369 -5.42 -10.75 9.12
CA ASP A 369 -6.57 -9.94 9.54
C ASP A 369 -6.19 -8.71 10.40
N ASN A 370 -5.01 -8.72 11.03
CA ASN A 370 -4.54 -7.66 11.92
C ASN A 370 -3.03 -7.35 11.76
N GLY A 371 -2.41 -7.78 10.65
CA GLY A 371 -0.99 -7.58 10.38
C GLY A 371 -0.02 -8.38 11.27
N SER A 372 -0.53 -9.28 12.11
CA SER A 372 0.30 -10.08 13.03
C SER A 372 1.17 -11.12 12.32
N ALA A 373 0.80 -11.53 11.11
CA ALA A 373 1.62 -12.44 10.32
C ALA A 373 2.88 -11.77 9.74
N LYS A 374 2.96 -10.44 9.78
CA LYS A 374 4.09 -9.63 9.29
C LYS A 374 4.50 -10.00 7.87
N ASN A 375 3.51 -10.25 7.01
CA ASN A 375 3.79 -10.49 5.59
C ASN A 375 4.51 -9.26 5.00
N PRO A 376 5.48 -9.43 4.09
CA PRO A 376 6.10 -8.31 3.41
C PRO A 376 5.07 -7.40 2.73
N ALA A 377 5.32 -6.09 2.76
CA ALA A 377 4.55 -5.11 2.01
C ALA A 377 4.65 -5.43 0.50
N LEU A 378 3.56 -5.20 -0.23
CA LEU A 378 3.56 -5.37 -1.68
C LEU A 378 3.94 -4.03 -2.32
N PRO A 379 5.12 -3.91 -2.94
CA PRO A 379 5.52 -2.64 -3.50
C PRO A 379 4.63 -2.31 -4.72
N PRO A 380 4.06 -1.10 -4.80
CA PRO A 380 3.30 -0.66 -5.97
C PRO A 380 4.20 -0.35 -7.17
N VAL A 381 5.50 -0.13 -6.92
CA VAL A 381 6.56 0.18 -7.89
C VAL A 381 7.79 -0.63 -7.53
N GLU A 382 8.44 -1.27 -8.50
CA GLU A 382 9.68 -1.99 -8.26
C GLU A 382 10.79 -1.05 -7.77
N ASN A 383 11.60 -1.51 -6.81
CA ASN A 383 12.75 -0.77 -6.26
C ASN A 383 12.42 0.63 -5.72
N LEU A 384 11.22 0.81 -5.14
CA LEU A 384 10.81 2.08 -4.54
C LEU A 384 11.84 2.58 -3.51
N GLY A 385 12.47 3.71 -3.80
CA GLY A 385 13.42 4.37 -2.91
C GLY A 385 12.71 4.91 -1.66
N LYS A 386 13.28 4.63 -0.48
CA LYS A 386 12.74 5.07 0.81
C LYS A 386 12.71 6.60 0.93
N GLY A 387 11.66 7.13 1.55
CA GLY A 387 11.51 8.57 1.84
C GLY A 387 11.38 9.49 0.62
N LEU A 388 11.22 8.95 -0.60
CA LEU A 388 11.06 9.76 -1.81
C LEU A 388 9.62 10.21 -2.06
N TYR A 389 8.65 9.40 -1.62
CA TYR A 389 7.24 9.61 -1.91
C TYR A 389 6.37 9.30 -0.69
N PHE A 390 5.22 9.94 -0.64
CA PHE A 390 4.17 9.73 0.35
C PHE A 390 2.85 9.46 -0.37
N TYR A 391 1.90 8.81 0.29
CA TYR A 391 0.61 8.53 -0.31
C TYR A 391 -0.55 8.68 0.67
N GLU A 392 -1.73 8.89 0.10
CA GLU A 392 -3.01 8.65 0.76
C GLU A 392 -3.94 7.89 -0.19
N VAL A 393 -4.88 7.14 0.39
CA VAL A 393 -6.09 6.68 -0.29
C VAL A 393 -7.25 7.44 0.32
N ASP A 394 -7.74 8.45 -0.41
CA ASP A 394 -8.89 9.25 -0.03
C ASP A 394 -10.16 8.45 -0.31
N LEU A 395 -10.94 8.15 0.73
CA LEU A 395 -12.16 7.34 0.64
C LEU A 395 -13.38 8.24 0.80
N ALA A 396 -14.08 8.52 -0.30
CA ALA A 396 -15.16 9.49 -0.33
C ALA A 396 -16.34 9.10 0.58
N GLY A 397 -16.97 10.08 1.24
CA GLY A 397 -18.11 9.85 2.11
C GLY A 397 -17.77 9.45 3.54
N THR A 398 -16.48 9.37 3.91
CA THR A 398 -16.02 9.11 5.28
C THR A 398 -15.86 10.37 6.14
N GLN A 399 -16.03 11.56 5.55
CA GLN A 399 -15.74 12.85 6.20
C GLN A 399 -14.27 12.98 6.66
N GLY A 400 -13.33 12.35 5.95
CA GLY A 400 -11.91 12.39 6.29
C GLY A 400 -11.55 11.60 7.55
N LYS A 401 -12.46 10.76 8.08
CA LYS A 401 -12.16 9.91 9.23
C LYS A 401 -11.00 8.97 8.94
N SER A 402 -10.14 8.78 9.94
CA SER A 402 -8.98 7.89 9.91
C SER A 402 -9.04 6.88 11.07
N ASP A 403 -8.09 5.94 11.09
CA ASP A 403 -7.82 5.06 12.23
C ASP A 403 -9.06 4.33 12.77
N LYS A 404 -9.29 4.43 14.09
CA LYS A 404 -10.42 3.81 14.78
C LYS A 404 -11.76 4.34 14.30
N ASP A 405 -11.86 5.65 14.11
CA ASP A 405 -13.07 6.35 13.70
C ASP A 405 -13.53 5.88 12.32
N LEU A 406 -12.58 5.68 11.40
CA LEU A 406 -12.86 5.11 10.09
C LEU A 406 -13.28 3.65 10.20
N LEU A 407 -12.57 2.84 11.00
CA LEU A 407 -12.90 1.43 11.18
C LEU A 407 -14.31 1.24 11.74
N ASP A 408 -14.67 1.99 12.77
CA ASP A 408 -16.00 1.97 13.40
C ASP A 408 -17.07 2.37 12.38
N LEU A 409 -16.83 3.43 11.58
CA LEU A 409 -17.75 3.86 10.51
C LEU A 409 -17.96 2.76 9.46
N LEU A 410 -16.89 2.11 8.99
CA LEU A 410 -16.98 1.04 8.01
C LEU A 410 -17.78 -0.15 8.56
N LYS A 411 -17.55 -0.54 9.82
CA LYS A 411 -18.33 -1.59 10.51
C LYS A 411 -19.79 -1.21 10.65
N GLN A 412 -20.08 0.04 11.00
CA GLN A 412 -21.44 0.54 11.17
C GLN A 412 -22.22 0.59 9.85
N ASN A 413 -21.57 1.00 8.75
CA ASN A 413 -22.21 1.12 7.45
C ASN A 413 -22.50 -0.25 6.80
N GLY A 414 -21.78 -1.30 7.20
CA GLY A 414 -21.95 -2.64 6.65
C GLY A 414 -21.58 -2.71 5.17
N THR A 415 -22.37 -3.41 4.36
CA THR A 415 -22.10 -3.52 2.92
C THR A 415 -22.37 -2.20 2.21
N GLN A 416 -21.32 -1.58 1.68
CA GLN A 416 -21.36 -0.27 1.04
C GLN A 416 -20.21 -0.12 0.05
N SER A 417 -20.48 0.52 -1.09
CA SER A 417 -19.47 0.91 -2.06
C SER A 417 -19.02 2.36 -1.84
N TYR A 418 -17.73 2.59 -2.00
CA TYR A 418 -17.06 3.88 -1.85
C TYR A 418 -16.25 4.19 -3.09
N LYS A 419 -16.25 5.46 -3.51
CA LYS A 419 -15.25 5.97 -4.45
C LYS A 419 -13.97 6.25 -3.69
N ALA A 420 -12.85 5.77 -4.19
CA ALA A 420 -11.53 6.04 -3.62
C ALA A 420 -10.62 6.71 -4.64
N THR A 421 -9.73 7.58 -4.16
CA THR A 421 -8.69 8.22 -4.97
C THR A 421 -7.34 7.94 -4.33
N ILE A 422 -6.47 7.23 -5.04
CA ILE A 422 -5.06 7.12 -4.66
C ILE A 422 -4.39 8.44 -5.05
N LYS A 423 -3.62 9.03 -4.13
CA LYS A 423 -2.76 10.18 -4.41
C LYS A 423 -1.36 9.88 -3.91
N VAL A 424 -0.36 10.13 -4.75
CA VAL A 424 1.05 9.99 -4.40
C VAL A 424 1.71 11.35 -4.54
N TYR A 425 2.44 11.76 -3.53
CA TYR A 425 3.11 13.05 -3.41
C TYR A 425 4.63 12.84 -3.38
N GLY A 426 5.38 13.81 -3.89
CA GLY A 426 6.82 13.86 -3.66
C GLY A 426 7.18 14.20 -2.21
N ALA A 427 8.45 14.08 -1.86
CA ALA A 427 8.97 14.47 -0.55
C ALA A 427 9.70 15.82 -0.60
N LYS A 428 9.59 16.60 0.48
CA LYS A 428 10.37 17.80 0.74
C LYS A 428 10.79 17.78 2.22
N ASP A 429 12.09 17.93 2.46
CA ASP A 429 12.67 17.94 3.82
C ASP A 429 12.28 16.70 4.66
N GLY A 430 12.17 15.53 4.02
CA GLY A 430 11.80 14.27 4.66
C GLY A 430 10.30 14.13 5.00
N LYS A 431 9.46 15.06 4.55
CA LYS A 431 7.99 15.04 4.73
C LYS A 431 7.27 15.07 3.40
N ALA A 432 5.97 14.76 3.41
CA ALA A 432 5.14 14.87 2.21
C ALA A 432 5.07 16.31 1.70
N ASP A 433 5.29 16.51 0.40
CA ASP A 433 5.02 17.77 -0.28
C ASP A 433 3.67 17.71 -0.98
N LEU A 434 2.62 18.16 -0.28
CA LEU A 434 1.23 18.14 -0.79
C LEU A 434 1.02 19.04 -2.02
N SER A 435 1.97 19.94 -2.32
CA SER A 435 1.94 20.75 -3.54
C SER A 435 2.51 20.02 -4.76
N ASN A 436 3.25 18.93 -4.54
CA ASN A 436 3.88 18.10 -5.56
C ASN A 436 3.14 16.77 -5.71
N LEU A 437 1.95 16.82 -6.31
CA LEU A 437 1.18 15.63 -6.68
C LEU A 437 1.86 14.91 -7.86
N VAL A 438 2.35 13.70 -7.60
CA VAL A 438 3.10 12.89 -8.55
C VAL A 438 2.18 11.97 -9.35
N ALA A 439 1.26 11.28 -8.68
CA ALA A 439 0.35 10.33 -9.33
C ALA A 439 -1.04 10.38 -8.67
N THR A 440 -2.07 10.10 -9.47
CA THR A 440 -3.42 9.94 -8.96
C THR A 440 -4.17 8.86 -9.75
N LYS A 441 -5.05 8.12 -9.08
CA LYS A 441 -5.92 7.14 -9.72
C LYS A 441 -7.19 6.91 -8.91
N ASP A 442 -8.32 6.93 -9.60
CA ASP A 442 -9.63 6.60 -9.04
C ASP A 442 -9.89 5.09 -9.10
N LEU A 443 -10.59 4.58 -8.09
CA LEU A 443 -11.09 3.22 -8.04
C LEU A 443 -12.38 3.10 -7.21
N ASP A 444 -13.05 1.96 -7.34
CA ASP A 444 -14.20 1.59 -6.50
C ASP A 444 -13.80 0.60 -5.41
N VAL A 445 -14.17 0.88 -4.16
CA VAL A 445 -13.97 -0.02 -3.02
C VAL A 445 -15.33 -0.50 -2.51
N ASN A 446 -15.62 -1.77 -2.74
CA ASN A 446 -16.82 -2.44 -2.25
C ASN A 446 -16.51 -3.10 -0.91
N VAL A 447 -16.93 -2.46 0.18
CA VAL A 447 -16.81 -3.02 1.52
C VAL A 447 -18.01 -3.92 1.76
N ASN A 448 -17.78 -5.20 2.08
CA ASN A 448 -18.84 -6.11 2.47
C ASN A 448 -18.95 -6.14 4.00
N GLY A 449 -20.16 -5.96 4.54
CA GLY A 449 -20.42 -6.10 5.97
C GLY A 449 -20.84 -7.53 6.31
N LEU A 450 -20.61 -7.94 7.55
CA LEU A 450 -21.28 -9.13 8.07
C LEU A 450 -22.74 -8.79 8.34
N THR A 451 -23.63 -9.64 7.84
CA THR A 451 -25.03 -9.69 8.27
C THR A 451 -25.17 -10.95 9.11
N THR A 452 -25.95 -10.90 10.19
CA THR A 452 -26.13 -12.07 11.06
C THR A 452 -27.24 -13.00 10.55
N PRO A 453 -27.18 -14.31 10.83
CA PRO A 453 -28.25 -15.26 10.50
C PRO A 453 -29.63 -14.79 10.98
N ALA A 454 -29.70 -14.17 12.17
CA ALA A 454 -30.93 -13.66 12.76
C ALA A 454 -31.52 -12.48 11.97
N GLU A 455 -30.68 -11.54 11.52
CA GLU A 455 -31.11 -10.42 10.67
C GLU A 455 -31.62 -10.93 9.32
N VAL A 456 -30.94 -11.93 8.73
CA VAL A 456 -31.39 -12.52 7.48
C VAL A 456 -32.72 -13.25 7.65
N GLN A 457 -32.87 -14.05 8.71
CA GLN A 457 -34.14 -14.73 9.02
C GLN A 457 -35.28 -13.74 9.16
N LYS A 458 -35.08 -12.69 9.96
CA LYS A 458 -36.07 -11.66 10.21
C LYS A 458 -36.44 -10.94 8.92
N GLY A 459 -35.46 -10.52 8.12
CA GLY A 459 -35.72 -9.80 6.89
C GLY A 459 -36.44 -10.66 5.83
N VAL A 460 -36.12 -11.95 5.73
CA VAL A 460 -36.89 -12.88 4.89
C VAL A 460 -38.34 -13.01 5.37
N ALA A 461 -38.55 -13.14 6.68
CA ALA A 461 -39.89 -13.23 7.26
C ALA A 461 -40.70 -11.93 7.05
N ASP A 462 -40.06 -10.77 7.22
CA ASP A 462 -40.71 -9.47 7.11
C ASP A 462 -41.00 -9.07 5.65
N ASN A 463 -40.22 -9.54 4.68
CA ASN A 463 -40.34 -9.12 3.27
C ASN A 463 -41.01 -10.14 2.34
N THR A 464 -41.38 -11.32 2.82
CA THR A 464 -42.11 -12.33 2.04
C THR A 464 -43.60 -12.36 2.36
N LYS A 465 -44.42 -12.74 1.37
CA LYS A 465 -45.86 -12.89 1.47
C LYS A 465 -46.21 -14.23 2.13
N ASP A 466 -47.31 -14.27 2.89
CA ASP A 466 -47.85 -15.53 3.44
C ASP A 466 -48.53 -16.37 2.38
N THR A 467 -49.10 -15.73 1.36
CA THR A 467 -49.73 -16.40 0.22
C THR A 467 -49.50 -15.59 -1.04
N VAL A 468 -49.24 -16.26 -2.15
CA VAL A 468 -49.16 -15.65 -3.48
C VAL A 468 -49.95 -16.46 -4.49
N ASP A 469 -50.77 -15.77 -5.29
CA ASP A 469 -51.39 -16.34 -6.48
C ASP A 469 -50.43 -16.20 -7.65
N VAL A 470 -50.15 -17.30 -8.34
CA VAL A 470 -49.32 -17.29 -9.55
C VAL A 470 -50.24 -17.25 -10.77
N PRO A 471 -50.15 -16.22 -11.64
CA PRO A 471 -50.93 -16.17 -12.86
C PRO A 471 -50.61 -17.36 -13.77
N ALA A 472 -51.65 -18.02 -14.31
CA ALA A 472 -51.49 -19.11 -15.27
C ALA A 472 -50.64 -18.69 -16.48
N THR A 473 -50.80 -17.45 -16.93
CA THR A 473 -50.02 -16.87 -18.03
C THR A 473 -48.52 -16.85 -17.80
N TYR A 474 -48.06 -16.78 -16.54
CA TYR A 474 -46.63 -16.81 -16.23
C TYR A 474 -46.09 -18.24 -16.37
N LEU A 475 -46.84 -19.23 -15.90
CA LEU A 475 -46.48 -20.64 -16.04
C LEU A 475 -46.53 -21.10 -17.50
N ASP A 476 -47.53 -20.66 -18.27
CA ASP A 476 -47.68 -21.00 -19.69
C ASP A 476 -46.49 -20.52 -20.52
N LYS A 477 -46.02 -19.30 -20.24
CA LYS A 477 -44.91 -18.66 -20.95
C LYS A 477 -43.53 -19.03 -20.42
N ALA A 478 -43.45 -19.62 -19.23
CA ALA A 478 -42.20 -20.12 -18.68
C ALA A 478 -41.61 -21.19 -19.61
N ASN A 479 -40.34 -21.03 -19.94
CA ASN A 479 -39.58 -21.89 -20.82
C ASN A 479 -38.41 -22.55 -20.08
N PHE A 480 -37.95 -23.69 -20.61
CA PHE A 480 -36.69 -24.31 -20.20
C PHE A 480 -35.79 -24.45 -21.44
N PRO A 481 -34.53 -24.00 -21.41
CA PRO A 481 -33.87 -23.31 -20.28
C PRO A 481 -34.50 -21.92 -20.01
N GLY A 482 -34.64 -21.56 -18.73
CA GLY A 482 -35.24 -20.31 -18.28
C GLY A 482 -35.27 -20.19 -16.75
N PRO A 483 -35.50 -18.99 -16.19
CA PRO A 483 -35.29 -18.71 -14.77
C PRO A 483 -36.46 -19.12 -13.87
N PHE A 484 -37.60 -19.55 -14.43
CA PHE A 484 -38.85 -19.67 -13.68
C PHE A 484 -38.73 -20.54 -12.41
N THR A 485 -38.01 -21.66 -12.49
CA THR A 485 -37.80 -22.59 -11.38
C THR A 485 -36.52 -22.33 -10.58
N ALA A 486 -35.75 -21.29 -10.91
CA ALA A 486 -34.50 -20.97 -10.22
C ALA A 486 -34.72 -20.71 -8.73
N GLY A 487 -33.88 -21.32 -7.88
CA GLY A 487 -33.98 -21.25 -6.43
C GLY A 487 -35.16 -22.01 -5.81
N VAL A 488 -35.92 -22.81 -6.58
CA VAL A 488 -36.98 -23.69 -6.08
C VAL A 488 -36.48 -25.14 -6.07
N ASN A 489 -36.49 -25.77 -4.89
CA ASN A 489 -35.86 -27.08 -4.63
C ASN A 489 -34.39 -27.16 -5.06
N GLN A 490 -33.72 -26.00 -5.16
CA GLN A 490 -32.31 -25.87 -5.51
C GLN A 490 -31.69 -24.74 -4.69
N VAL A 491 -30.48 -24.99 -4.19
CA VAL A 491 -29.71 -24.02 -3.40
C VAL A 491 -28.91 -23.14 -4.35
N ILE A 492 -29.17 -21.83 -4.34
CA ILE A 492 -28.42 -20.85 -5.14
C ILE A 492 -27.96 -19.67 -4.28
N PRO A 493 -26.94 -18.90 -4.73
CA PRO A 493 -26.45 -17.74 -3.98
C PRO A 493 -27.55 -16.72 -3.69
N TYR A 494 -27.56 -16.16 -2.49
CA TYR A 494 -28.63 -15.27 -2.02
C TYR A 494 -28.71 -13.98 -2.85
N GLU A 495 -27.61 -13.51 -3.44
CA GLU A 495 -27.60 -12.36 -4.36
C GLU A 495 -28.51 -12.53 -5.59
N PHE A 496 -28.87 -13.77 -5.94
CA PHE A 496 -29.79 -14.06 -7.05
C PHE A 496 -31.25 -14.23 -6.60
N PHE A 497 -31.56 -14.01 -5.32
CA PHE A 497 -32.92 -14.16 -4.81
C PHE A 497 -33.89 -13.26 -5.57
N ALA A 498 -34.97 -13.85 -6.07
CA ALA A 498 -36.03 -13.16 -6.80
C ALA A 498 -35.54 -12.37 -8.04
N GLY A 499 -34.61 -12.96 -8.78
CA GLY A 499 -34.25 -12.51 -10.13
C GLY A 499 -35.44 -12.45 -11.09
N ASP A 500 -35.23 -11.83 -12.24
CA ASP A 500 -36.27 -11.59 -13.23
C ASP A 500 -36.87 -12.89 -13.78
N GLY A 501 -38.20 -12.96 -13.81
CA GLY A 501 -38.95 -14.14 -14.26
C GLY A 501 -38.89 -15.37 -13.35
N MET A 502 -38.28 -15.27 -12.15
CA MET A 502 -38.22 -16.36 -11.19
C MET A 502 -39.52 -16.48 -10.38
N LEU A 503 -39.98 -17.70 -10.09
CA LEU A 503 -41.14 -17.95 -9.22
C LEU A 503 -40.94 -17.33 -7.82
N THR A 504 -39.70 -17.36 -7.33
CA THR A 504 -39.29 -16.80 -6.02
C THR A 504 -39.52 -15.29 -5.93
N ARG A 505 -39.53 -14.58 -7.06
CA ARG A 505 -39.85 -13.14 -7.13
C ARG A 505 -41.27 -12.87 -6.69
N LEU A 506 -42.23 -13.70 -7.07
CA LEU A 506 -43.64 -13.51 -6.75
C LEU A 506 -43.92 -13.64 -5.24
N ILE A 507 -43.07 -14.36 -4.50
CA ILE A 507 -43.20 -14.59 -3.05
C ILE A 507 -42.90 -13.31 -2.26
N LEU A 508 -42.28 -12.29 -2.85
CA LEU A 508 -41.91 -11.07 -2.13
C LEU A 508 -43.02 -10.03 -2.10
N LYS A 509 -43.12 -9.29 -0.99
CA LYS A 509 -44.02 -8.12 -0.87
C LYS A 509 -43.70 -7.03 -1.90
N ALA A 510 -42.42 -6.82 -2.20
CA ALA A 510 -41.97 -5.85 -3.19
C ALA A 510 -42.39 -6.16 -4.63
N SER A 511 -42.73 -7.43 -4.93
CA SER A 511 -43.06 -7.86 -6.29
C SER A 511 -44.31 -7.21 -6.87
N ASP A 512 -45.23 -6.72 -6.04
CA ASP A 512 -46.48 -6.08 -6.49
C ASP A 512 -46.25 -4.79 -7.29
N LYS A 513 -45.07 -4.17 -7.12
CA LYS A 513 -44.67 -2.94 -7.82
C LYS A 513 -43.53 -3.15 -8.80
N ALA A 514 -42.98 -4.36 -8.86
CA ALA A 514 -41.80 -4.64 -9.64
C ALA A 514 -42.16 -5.07 -11.08
N PRO A 515 -41.33 -4.73 -12.08
CA PRO A 515 -41.49 -5.28 -13.42
C PRO A 515 -41.30 -6.81 -13.41
N TRP A 516 -42.00 -7.47 -14.32
CA TRP A 516 -41.99 -8.92 -14.54
C TRP A 516 -41.60 -9.24 -15.99
N SER A 517 -40.75 -10.24 -16.16
CA SER A 517 -40.47 -10.88 -17.45
C SER A 517 -40.91 -12.33 -17.42
N ASP A 518 -41.59 -12.79 -18.46
CA ASP A 518 -42.07 -14.17 -18.54
C ASP A 518 -40.94 -15.21 -18.67
N ASN A 519 -39.74 -14.79 -19.11
CA ASN A 519 -38.58 -15.65 -19.35
C ASN A 519 -37.24 -15.04 -18.88
N GLY A 520 -37.27 -13.96 -18.09
CA GLY A 520 -36.08 -13.24 -17.62
C GLY A 520 -35.33 -12.42 -18.68
N SER A 521 -35.85 -12.34 -19.92
CA SER A 521 -35.19 -11.59 -21.00
C SER A 521 -35.13 -10.09 -20.78
N ALA A 522 -35.99 -9.53 -19.93
CA ALA A 522 -35.98 -8.10 -19.60
C ALA A 522 -34.84 -7.72 -18.65
N LYS A 523 -34.16 -8.71 -18.01
CA LYS A 523 -33.02 -8.52 -17.11
C LYS A 523 -33.30 -7.50 -16.00
N ASN A 524 -34.51 -7.52 -15.44
CA ASN A 524 -34.83 -6.70 -14.29
C ASN A 524 -33.91 -7.06 -13.11
N PRO A 525 -33.52 -6.09 -12.25
CA PRO A 525 -32.71 -6.37 -11.08
C PRO A 525 -33.36 -7.40 -10.14
N ALA A 526 -32.52 -8.20 -9.47
CA ALA A 526 -32.94 -9.08 -8.38
C ALA A 526 -33.56 -8.28 -7.23
N LEU A 527 -34.46 -8.91 -6.47
CA LEU A 527 -35.14 -8.30 -5.34
C LEU A 527 -34.84 -9.10 -4.07
N PRO A 528 -33.61 -9.08 -3.54
CA PRO A 528 -33.33 -9.85 -2.34
C PRO A 528 -34.21 -9.37 -1.17
N PRO A 529 -34.75 -10.29 -0.35
CA PRO A 529 -35.57 -9.94 0.81
C PRO A 529 -34.81 -9.14 1.87
N VAL A 530 -33.48 -9.15 1.81
CA VAL A 530 -32.57 -8.40 2.68
C VAL A 530 -31.57 -7.68 1.79
N GLU A 531 -31.52 -6.36 1.90
CA GLU A 531 -30.56 -5.53 1.17
C GLU A 531 -29.20 -5.54 1.88
N LYS A 532 -28.13 -5.15 1.16
CA LYS A 532 -26.78 -4.97 1.71
C LYS A 532 -26.18 -6.22 2.37
N LEU A 533 -26.57 -7.40 1.92
CA LEU A 533 -25.88 -8.64 2.26
C LEU A 533 -24.51 -8.70 1.58
N GLY A 534 -23.48 -9.08 2.34
CA GLY A 534 -22.17 -9.38 1.76
C GLY A 534 -22.28 -10.54 0.76
N LYS A 535 -21.63 -10.41 -0.40
CA LYS A 535 -21.68 -11.41 -1.48
C LYS A 535 -21.15 -12.76 -0.98
N GLY A 536 -21.84 -13.85 -1.35
CA GLY A 536 -21.40 -15.21 -1.03
C GLY A 536 -21.43 -15.57 0.46
N LEU A 537 -22.04 -14.75 1.32
CA LEU A 537 -22.23 -15.07 2.75
C LEU A 537 -23.43 -15.98 2.99
N TYR A 538 -24.41 -15.96 2.09
CA TYR A 538 -25.65 -16.70 2.23
C TYR A 538 -26.09 -17.33 0.92
N PHE A 539 -26.82 -18.44 1.04
CA PHE A 539 -27.50 -19.15 -0.03
C PHE A 539 -28.95 -19.36 0.35
N TYR A 540 -29.82 -19.64 -0.62
CA TYR A 540 -31.22 -19.89 -0.34
C TYR A 540 -31.82 -20.99 -1.20
N GLU A 541 -32.92 -21.54 -0.70
CA GLU A 541 -33.80 -22.48 -1.39
C GLU A 541 -35.25 -22.21 -1.00
N VAL A 542 -36.16 -22.27 -1.96
CA VAL A 542 -37.60 -22.36 -1.72
C VAL A 542 -38.03 -23.81 -1.93
N ASP A 543 -38.23 -24.53 -0.84
CA ASP A 543 -38.70 -25.92 -0.87
C ASP A 543 -40.21 -25.94 -1.09
N LEU A 544 -40.65 -26.54 -2.19
CA LEU A 544 -42.04 -26.56 -2.62
C LEU A 544 -42.63 -27.96 -2.36
N ALA A 545 -43.42 -28.08 -1.29
CA ALA A 545 -43.94 -29.37 -0.84
C ALA A 545 -44.83 -30.04 -1.91
N GLY A 546 -44.71 -31.37 -2.03
CA GLY A 546 -45.47 -32.16 -3.02
C GLY A 546 -44.80 -32.26 -4.40
N THR A 547 -43.63 -31.64 -4.58
CA THR A 547 -42.85 -31.74 -5.83
C THR A 547 -41.81 -32.86 -5.84
N GLN A 548 -41.60 -33.53 -4.70
CA GLN A 548 -40.60 -34.59 -4.50
C GLN A 548 -39.17 -34.13 -4.80
N GLY A 549 -38.86 -32.85 -4.56
CA GLY A 549 -37.52 -32.30 -4.77
C GLY A 549 -37.13 -32.11 -6.24
N LYS A 550 -38.07 -32.27 -7.20
CA LYS A 550 -37.80 -31.98 -8.61
C LYS A 550 -37.38 -30.52 -8.77
N SER A 551 -36.37 -30.27 -9.59
CA SER A 551 -35.87 -28.94 -9.95
C SER A 551 -35.95 -28.73 -11.47
N ASP A 552 -35.65 -27.51 -11.92
CA ASP A 552 -35.44 -27.19 -13.33
C ASP A 552 -36.57 -27.66 -14.27
N LYS A 553 -36.22 -28.37 -15.35
CA LYS A 553 -37.17 -28.82 -16.35
C LYS A 553 -38.23 -29.75 -15.75
N GLU A 554 -37.83 -30.67 -14.88
CA GLU A 554 -38.73 -31.65 -14.28
C GLU A 554 -39.77 -30.96 -13.38
N LEU A 555 -39.34 -29.94 -12.64
CA LEU A 555 -40.26 -29.12 -11.85
C LEU A 555 -41.21 -28.33 -12.76
N LEU A 556 -40.70 -27.70 -13.82
CA LEU A 556 -41.53 -26.94 -14.75
C LEU A 556 -42.59 -27.82 -15.41
N ASP A 557 -42.21 -29.01 -15.87
CA ASP A 557 -43.12 -29.97 -16.49
C ASP A 557 -44.19 -30.44 -15.48
N LEU A 558 -43.79 -30.73 -14.23
CA LEU A 558 -44.70 -31.11 -13.14
C LEU A 558 -45.72 -30.00 -12.86
N LEU A 559 -45.28 -28.74 -12.78
CA LEU A 559 -46.15 -27.59 -12.52
C LEU A 559 -47.16 -27.41 -13.66
N LYS A 560 -46.73 -27.56 -14.92
CA LYS A 560 -47.61 -27.49 -16.10
C LYS A 560 -48.63 -28.64 -16.12
N GLN A 561 -48.24 -29.84 -15.72
CA GLN A 561 -49.12 -31.01 -15.71
C GLN A 561 -50.22 -30.93 -14.63
N ASN A 562 -49.90 -30.40 -13.45
CA ASN A 562 -50.81 -30.40 -12.31
C ASN A 562 -51.91 -29.32 -12.38
N GLY A 563 -51.80 -28.35 -13.30
CA GLY A 563 -52.81 -27.30 -13.47
C GLY A 563 -53.03 -26.47 -12.20
N THR A 564 -54.29 -26.24 -11.83
CA THR A 564 -54.65 -25.47 -10.63
C THR A 564 -54.39 -26.30 -9.37
N GLN A 565 -53.30 -26.00 -8.69
CA GLN A 565 -52.93 -26.65 -7.43
C GLN A 565 -52.56 -25.62 -6.36
N SER A 566 -52.63 -25.98 -5.08
CA SER A 566 -52.00 -25.18 -4.02
C SER A 566 -50.77 -25.90 -3.49
N TYR A 567 -49.68 -25.16 -3.35
CA TYR A 567 -48.41 -25.65 -2.84
C TYR A 567 -48.08 -24.97 -1.52
N LYS A 568 -47.44 -25.72 -0.63
CA LYS A 568 -46.85 -25.18 0.58
C LYS A 568 -45.36 -24.95 0.32
N ALA A 569 -44.84 -23.78 0.69
CA ALA A 569 -43.45 -23.43 0.50
C ALA A 569 -42.75 -23.13 1.82
N THR A 570 -41.51 -23.59 1.93
CA THR A 570 -40.60 -23.27 3.03
C THR A 570 -39.39 -22.54 2.47
N ILE A 571 -39.08 -21.35 2.99
CA ILE A 571 -37.89 -20.60 2.58
C ILE A 571 -36.77 -20.97 3.54
N LYS A 572 -35.71 -21.58 2.99
CA LYS A 572 -34.51 -21.96 3.72
C LYS A 572 -33.39 -21.03 3.32
N VAL A 573 -32.69 -20.49 4.30
CA VAL A 573 -31.47 -19.71 4.09
C VAL A 573 -30.32 -20.40 4.78
N TYR A 574 -29.19 -20.44 4.10
CA TYR A 574 -27.98 -21.12 4.54
C TYR A 574 -26.85 -20.11 4.65
N GLY A 575 -26.10 -20.11 5.76
CA GLY A 575 -24.84 -19.38 5.86
C GLY A 575 -23.71 -20.14 5.14
N ALA A 576 -22.73 -19.41 4.61
CA ALA A 576 -21.56 -19.94 3.92
C ALA A 576 -20.56 -20.68 4.83
#